data_AF-A0A7K9Q6F9-F1
#
_entry.id   AF-A0A7K9Q6F9-F1
#
_cell.length_a   1.000
_cell.length_b   1.000
_cell.length_c   1.000
_cell.angle_alpha   90.00
_cell.angle_beta   90.00
_cell.angle_gamma   90.00
#
_symmetry.space_group_name_H-M   'P 1'
#
loop_
_entity.id
_entity.type
_entity.pdbx_description
1 polymer ?
#
loop_
_entity_poly.entity_id
_entity_poly.type
_entity_poly.pdbx_seq_one_letter_code
_entity_poly.pdbx_strand_id
1 'polypeptide(L)'
;LFFVLLQLREYKVVGRCLPTPKCTTPPLYRMRIFAPNHVVAKSRFWYFVSQLKKMKKSSGEIVYCGQVYEKSPLRVKNFGIWLRYDSRSGTHNMYREYRDLTTAGAVTQCYRDMGARHRARAHSIQIMKVEEIAASKCRRPAVKQFHDSKIKFPLPHRVLRRQHKPRFTTKRPNTFY
;
A
#
# COMPACT_ATOMS: atom_id res chain seq x y z
N LEU A 1 -5.43 16.07 1.78
CA LEU A 1 -5.95 15.18 2.85
C LEU A 1 -6.72 13.96 2.32
N PHE A 2 -7.41 14.02 1.18
CA PHE A 2 -8.36 12.99 0.73
C PHE A 2 -7.79 11.57 0.44
N PHE A 3 -6.51 11.44 0.08
CA PHE A 3 -5.94 10.14 -0.32
C PHE A 3 -5.60 9.19 0.83
N VAL A 4 -5.52 9.68 2.08
CA VAL A 4 -5.01 8.89 3.23
C VAL A 4 -6.13 8.12 3.96
N LEU A 5 -7.40 8.50 3.75
CA LEU A 5 -8.56 7.90 4.42
C LEU A 5 -9.09 6.65 3.72
N LEU A 6 -8.83 6.47 2.42
CA LEU A 6 -9.38 5.36 1.64
C LEU A 6 -8.43 4.17 1.61
N GLN A 7 -8.98 2.98 1.87
CA GLN A 7 -8.27 1.72 1.68
C GLN A 7 -7.92 1.54 0.20
N LEU A 8 -6.64 1.33 -0.08
CA LEU A 8 -6.18 1.13 -1.45
C LEU A 8 -6.64 -0.24 -1.96
N ARG A 9 -6.75 -0.34 -3.29
CA ARG A 9 -7.02 -1.58 -4.02
C ARG A 9 -5.86 -1.83 -4.99
N GLU A 10 -5.59 -3.09 -5.27
CA GLU A 10 -4.62 -3.47 -6.28
C GLU A 10 -5.29 -3.56 -7.65
N TYR A 11 -4.71 -2.90 -8.65
CA TYR A 11 -5.14 -2.95 -10.04
C TYR A 11 -4.02 -3.49 -10.91
N LYS A 12 -4.36 -4.46 -11.76
CA LYS A 12 -3.53 -4.88 -12.89
C LYS A 12 -3.89 -4.00 -14.07
N VAL A 13 -2.96 -3.14 -14.47
CA VAL A 13 -3.12 -2.25 -15.63
C VAL A 13 -2.16 -2.70 -16.73
N VAL A 14 -2.68 -2.91 -17.94
CA VAL A 14 -1.93 -3.28 -19.13
C VAL A 14 -2.14 -2.21 -20.19
N GLY A 15 -1.05 -1.70 -20.78
CA GLY A 15 -1.11 -0.73 -21.85
C GLY A 15 -0.01 -0.94 -22.89
N ARG A 16 -0.19 -0.31 -24.05
CA ARG A 16 0.74 -0.34 -25.18
C ARG A 16 0.73 0.99 -25.92
N CYS A 17 1.73 1.22 -26.78
CA CYS A 17 1.65 2.29 -27.78
C CYS A 17 0.54 1.96 -28.78
N LEU A 18 -0.03 2.99 -29.42
CA LEU A 18 -0.90 2.77 -30.57
C LEU A 18 -0.07 2.13 -31.71
N PRO A 19 -0.63 1.15 -32.44
CA PRO A 19 0.01 0.61 -33.63
C PRO A 19 0.36 1.72 -34.63
N THR A 20 1.55 1.64 -35.22
CA THR A 20 2.00 2.57 -36.27
C THR A 20 2.44 1.77 -37.49
N PRO A 21 2.50 2.36 -38.70
CA PRO A 21 2.99 1.65 -39.90
C PRO A 21 4.41 1.06 -39.73
N LYS A 22 5.23 1.68 -38.86
CA LYS A 22 6.59 1.19 -38.54
C LYS A 22 6.59 0.05 -37.52
N CYS A 23 5.56 -0.04 -36.67
CA CYS A 23 5.44 -1.04 -35.62
C CYS A 23 3.97 -1.42 -35.42
N THR A 24 3.55 -2.46 -36.14
CA THR A 24 2.17 -2.95 -36.15
C THR A 24 1.77 -3.61 -34.83
N THR A 25 2.71 -4.28 -34.16
CA THR A 25 2.47 -5.04 -32.92
C THR A 25 3.34 -4.51 -31.77
N PRO A 26 3.00 -3.33 -31.21
CA PRO A 26 3.77 -2.78 -30.09
C PRO A 26 3.65 -3.67 -28.84
N PRO A 27 4.71 -3.77 -28.03
CA PRO A 27 4.73 -4.63 -26.85
C PRO A 27 3.75 -4.15 -25.77
N LEU A 28 3.19 -5.12 -25.03
CA LEU A 28 2.30 -4.88 -23.90
C LEU A 28 3.11 -4.73 -22.60
N TYR A 29 2.82 -3.69 -21.83
CA TYR A 29 3.41 -3.46 -20.52
C TYR A 29 2.36 -3.63 -19.43
N ARG A 30 2.68 -4.43 -18.42
CA ARG A 30 1.82 -4.70 -17.26
C ARG A 30 2.40 -4.06 -16.01
N MET A 31 1.58 -3.34 -15.25
CA MET A 31 1.93 -2.81 -13.93
C MET A 31 0.90 -3.22 -12.87
N ARG A 32 1.38 -3.37 -11.64
CA ARG A 32 0.57 -3.48 -10.43
C ARG A 32 0.46 -2.08 -9.83
N ILE A 33 -0.73 -1.50 -9.86
CA ILE A 33 -0.99 -0.14 -9.40
C ILE A 33 -1.88 -0.18 -8.16
N PHE A 34 -1.45 0.46 -7.08
CA PHE A 34 -2.26 0.62 -5.87
C PHE A 34 -2.98 1.96 -5.92
N ALA A 35 -4.31 1.93 -5.93
CA ALA A 35 -5.14 3.12 -6.08
C ALA A 35 -6.51 2.93 -5.41
N PRO A 36 -7.21 4.02 -5.04
CA PRO A 36 -8.55 3.93 -4.45
C PRO A 36 -9.61 3.46 -5.47
N ASN A 37 -9.42 3.79 -6.76
CA ASN A 37 -10.33 3.42 -7.84
C ASN A 37 -9.57 3.27 -9.18
N HIS A 38 -10.28 2.74 -10.18
CA HIS A 38 -9.72 2.45 -11.50
C HIS A 38 -9.29 3.72 -12.28
N VAL A 39 -9.94 4.87 -12.05
CA VAL A 39 -9.59 6.14 -12.71
C VAL A 39 -8.20 6.61 -12.27
N VAL A 40 -7.96 6.61 -10.96
CA VAL A 40 -6.65 6.93 -10.40
C VAL A 40 -5.62 5.87 -10.80
N ALA A 41 -6.00 4.59 -10.87
CA ALA A 41 -5.10 3.53 -11.33
C ALA A 41 -4.60 3.77 -12.77
N LYS A 42 -5.51 4.13 -13.70
CA LYS A 42 -5.16 4.50 -15.08
C LYS A 42 -4.24 5.72 -15.12
N SER A 43 -4.52 6.75 -14.31
CA SER A 43 -3.69 7.95 -14.21
C SER A 43 -2.27 7.64 -13.71
N ARG A 44 -2.15 6.84 -12.64
CA ARG A 44 -0.85 6.44 -12.08
C ARG A 44 -0.07 5.51 -13.02
N PHE A 45 -0.74 4.65 -13.78
CA PHE A 45 -0.10 3.87 -14.84
C PHE A 45 0.59 4.78 -15.87
N TRP A 46 -0.11 5.80 -16.38
CA TRP A 46 0.47 6.76 -17.32
C TRP A 46 1.65 7.56 -16.73
N TYR A 47 1.56 7.90 -15.44
CA TYR A 47 2.66 8.55 -14.72
C TYR A 47 3.92 7.65 -14.71
N PHE A 48 3.80 6.38 -14.33
CA PHE A 48 4.95 5.49 -14.25
C PHE A 48 5.47 5.04 -15.62
N VAL A 49 4.59 4.72 -16.58
CA VAL A 49 5.02 4.24 -17.89
C VAL A 49 5.78 5.32 -18.66
N SER A 50 5.42 6.61 -18.49
CA SER A 50 6.12 7.72 -19.15
C SER A 50 7.53 7.97 -18.58
N GLN A 51 7.78 7.58 -17.32
CA GLN A 51 9.11 7.61 -16.71
C GLN A 51 9.99 6.44 -17.16
N LEU A 52 9.40 5.27 -17.45
CA LEU A 52 10.13 4.05 -17.81
C LEU A 52 10.29 3.87 -19.33
N LYS A 53 9.34 4.35 -20.11
CA LYS A 53 9.26 4.22 -21.57
C LYS A 53 8.80 5.55 -22.17
N LYS A 54 9.20 5.83 -23.41
CA LYS A 54 8.76 7.02 -24.16
C LYS A 54 7.31 6.86 -24.66
N MET A 55 6.37 6.62 -23.75
CA MET A 55 4.95 6.39 -24.02
C MET A 55 4.11 7.42 -23.25
N LYS A 56 3.19 8.08 -23.95
CA LYS A 56 2.25 9.06 -23.38
C LYS A 56 0.82 8.59 -23.56
N LYS A 57 -0.11 9.15 -22.78
CA LYS A 57 -1.55 8.85 -22.90
C LYS A 57 -2.11 9.14 -24.30
N SER A 58 -1.59 10.14 -25.00
CA SER A 58 -2.02 10.48 -26.37
C SER A 58 -1.52 9.51 -27.43
N SER A 59 -0.38 8.86 -27.20
CA SER A 59 0.26 7.95 -28.16
C SER A 59 0.13 6.47 -27.78
N GLY A 60 -0.71 6.16 -26.80
CA GLY A 60 -0.91 4.81 -26.30
C GLY A 60 -2.30 4.61 -25.74
N GLU A 61 -2.63 3.34 -25.52
CA GLU A 61 -3.93 2.92 -25.01
C GLU A 61 -3.77 1.95 -23.84
N ILE A 62 -4.76 1.94 -22.95
CA ILE A 62 -4.87 0.95 -21.88
C ILE A 62 -5.75 -0.18 -22.42
N VAL A 63 -5.15 -1.35 -22.60
CA VAL A 63 -5.82 -2.55 -23.09
C VAL A 63 -6.65 -3.22 -21.99
N TYR A 64 -6.15 -3.21 -20.75
CA TYR A 64 -6.84 -3.81 -19.62
C TYR A 64 -6.61 -3.03 -18.33
N CYS A 65 -7.66 -2.84 -17.53
CA CYS A 65 -7.58 -2.33 -16.17
C CYS A 65 -8.59 -3.09 -15.32
N GLY A 66 -8.09 -3.99 -14.46
CA GLY A 66 -8.92 -4.82 -13.60
C GLY A 66 -8.38 -4.88 -12.18
N GLN A 67 -9.28 -4.92 -11.21
CA GLN A 67 -8.91 -5.11 -9.81
C GLN A 67 -8.38 -6.52 -9.59
N VAL A 68 -7.27 -6.64 -8.87
CA VAL A 68 -6.69 -7.92 -8.44
C VAL A 68 -7.07 -8.11 -6.99
N TYR A 69 -7.77 -9.21 -6.71
CA TYR A 69 -8.11 -9.59 -5.35
C TYR A 69 -7.01 -10.47 -4.74
N GLU A 70 -6.87 -10.38 -3.43
CA GLU A 70 -5.90 -11.18 -2.68
C GLU A 70 -6.27 -12.66 -2.76
N LYS A 71 -5.29 -13.53 -3.04
CA LYS A 71 -5.54 -14.98 -3.20
C LYS A 71 -5.91 -15.67 -1.88
N SER A 72 -5.36 -15.20 -0.78
CA SER A 72 -5.56 -15.78 0.56
C SER A 72 -5.79 -14.67 1.60
N PRO A 73 -6.98 -14.04 1.62
CA PRO A 73 -7.26 -12.88 2.48
C PRO A 73 -7.44 -13.25 3.97
N LEU A 74 -7.57 -14.54 4.29
CA LEU A 74 -7.75 -15.02 5.67
C LEU A 74 -6.42 -15.41 6.35
N ARG A 75 -5.33 -15.47 5.59
CA ARG A 75 -4.00 -15.84 6.10
C ARG A 75 -3.15 -14.60 6.33
N VAL A 76 -2.64 -14.44 7.54
CA VAL A 76 -1.70 -13.35 7.87
C VAL A 76 -0.36 -13.60 7.18
N LYS A 77 0.18 -12.56 6.54
CA LYS A 77 1.43 -12.58 5.80
C LYS A 77 2.36 -11.48 6.28
N ASN A 78 3.63 -11.60 5.95
CA ASN A 78 4.57 -10.50 6.03
C ASN A 78 4.84 -10.00 4.61
N PHE A 79 4.76 -8.69 4.39
CA PHE A 79 5.00 -8.06 3.10
C PHE A 79 6.23 -7.17 3.17
N GLY A 80 7.18 -7.39 2.27
CA GLY A 80 8.28 -6.46 2.01
C GLY A 80 7.88 -5.47 0.93
N ILE A 81 8.07 -4.18 1.22
CA ILE A 81 7.78 -3.08 0.32
C ILE A 81 9.07 -2.32 0.07
N TRP A 82 9.47 -2.30 -1.20
CA TRP A 82 10.53 -1.42 -1.69
C TRP A 82 9.86 -0.18 -2.26
N LEU A 83 10.19 0.96 -1.67
CA LEU A 83 9.67 2.25 -2.09
C LEU A 83 10.80 3.24 -2.35
N ARG A 84 10.52 4.16 -3.25
CA ARG A 84 11.26 5.40 -3.41
C ARG A 84 10.35 6.53 -2.93
N TYR A 85 10.89 7.51 -2.22
CA TYR A 85 10.13 8.69 -1.87
C TYR A 85 10.96 9.96 -1.92
N ASP A 86 10.28 11.07 -2.17
CA ASP A 86 10.88 12.40 -2.18
C ASP A 86 10.71 13.03 -0.78
N SER A 87 11.84 13.32 -0.14
CA SER A 87 11.92 14.13 1.06
C SER A 87 11.93 15.62 0.68
N ARG A 88 12.10 16.50 1.68
CA ARG A 88 12.28 17.94 1.42
C ARG A 88 13.63 18.28 0.77
N SER A 89 14.61 17.40 0.93
CA SER A 89 16.01 17.65 0.54
C SER A 89 16.50 16.75 -0.58
N GLY A 90 15.78 15.67 -0.92
CA GLY A 90 16.21 14.74 -1.96
C GLY A 90 15.33 13.50 -2.06
N THR A 91 15.69 12.59 -2.97
CA THR A 91 14.94 11.34 -3.21
C THR A 91 15.66 10.17 -2.56
N HIS A 92 14.95 9.36 -1.76
CA HIS A 92 15.54 8.27 -1.00
C HIS A 92 14.81 6.94 -1.24
N ASN A 93 15.58 5.85 -1.24
CA ASN A 93 15.05 4.50 -1.30
C ASN A 93 14.85 3.94 0.12
N MET A 94 13.78 3.19 0.33
CA MET A 94 13.49 2.50 1.58
C MET A 94 12.98 1.10 1.34
N TYR A 95 13.34 0.22 2.26
CA TYR A 95 12.73 -1.09 2.41
C TYR A 95 11.99 -1.15 3.76
N ARG A 96 10.69 -1.45 3.71
CA ARG A 96 9.83 -1.56 4.90
C ARG A 96 9.08 -2.89 4.89
N GLU A 97 8.76 -3.39 6.08
CA GLU A 97 8.02 -4.63 6.26
C GLU A 97 6.72 -4.35 7.01
N TYR A 98 5.62 -4.94 6.54
CA TYR A 98 4.30 -4.84 7.15
C TYR A 98 3.70 -6.23 7.31
N ARG A 99 3.05 -6.47 8.45
CA ARG A 99 2.30 -7.70 8.71
C ARG A 99 0.82 -7.42 8.51
N ASP A 100 0.23 -8.03 7.49
CA ASP A 100 -1.17 -7.79 7.11
C ASP A 100 -1.75 -9.03 6.39
N LEU A 101 -3.06 -9.05 6.19
CA LEU A 101 -3.80 -10.09 5.48
C LEU A 101 -3.72 -9.95 3.95
N THR A 102 -3.68 -8.70 3.47
CA THR A 102 -3.75 -8.38 2.03
C THR A 102 -2.62 -7.46 1.59
N THR A 103 -2.20 -7.60 0.34
CA THR A 103 -1.17 -6.75 -0.27
C THR A 103 -1.61 -5.28 -0.27
N ALA A 104 -2.88 -5.02 -0.60
CA ALA A 104 -3.42 -3.67 -0.65
C ALA A 104 -3.53 -3.03 0.77
N GLY A 105 -3.83 -3.84 1.79
CA GLY A 105 -3.77 -3.44 3.20
C GLY A 105 -2.37 -3.03 3.61
N ALA A 106 -1.36 -3.88 3.31
CA ALA A 106 0.03 -3.60 3.63
C ALA A 106 0.53 -2.29 2.98
N VAL A 107 0.18 -2.05 1.71
CA VAL A 107 0.52 -0.79 1.04
C VAL A 107 -0.24 0.40 1.64
N THR A 108 -1.50 0.22 2.06
CA THR A 108 -2.26 1.26 2.78
C THR A 108 -1.57 1.63 4.10
N GLN A 109 -1.12 0.63 4.87
CA GLN A 109 -0.31 0.86 6.07
C GLN A 109 0.99 1.60 5.73
N CYS A 110 1.65 1.25 4.63
CA CYS A 110 2.85 1.92 4.17
C CYS A 110 2.65 3.42 3.91
N TYR A 111 1.57 3.80 3.22
CA TYR A 111 1.26 5.21 2.99
C TYR A 111 0.99 5.97 4.30
N ARG A 112 0.26 5.37 5.24
CA ARG A 112 -0.01 5.97 6.57
C ARG A 112 1.28 6.16 7.37
N ASP A 113 2.13 5.14 7.38
CA ASP A 113 3.39 5.13 8.12
C ASP A 113 4.41 6.14 7.56
N MET A 114 4.51 6.25 6.23
CA MET A 114 5.33 7.27 5.57
C MET A 114 4.81 8.69 5.84
N GLY A 115 3.49 8.87 5.90
CA GLY A 115 2.88 10.14 6.31
C GLY A 115 3.15 10.48 7.77
N ALA A 116 3.08 9.49 8.68
CA ALA A 116 3.27 9.69 10.11
C ALA A 116 4.73 9.98 10.48
N ARG A 117 5.67 9.15 9.98
CA ARG A 117 7.09 9.24 10.37
C ARG A 117 7.86 10.28 9.58
N HIS A 118 7.56 10.43 8.30
CA HIS A 118 8.37 11.24 7.36
C HIS A 118 7.60 12.43 6.77
N ARG A 119 6.33 12.62 7.15
CA ARG A 119 5.43 13.62 6.54
C ARG A 119 5.37 13.51 5.01
N ALA A 120 5.67 12.32 4.47
CA ALA A 120 5.69 12.08 3.05
C ALA A 120 4.25 12.00 2.52
N ARG A 121 3.94 12.81 1.52
CA ARG A 121 2.62 12.84 0.89
C ARG A 121 2.52 11.70 -0.12
N ALA A 122 1.30 11.25 -0.40
CA ALA A 122 1.07 10.12 -1.30
C ALA A 122 1.65 10.33 -2.71
N HIS A 123 1.67 11.57 -3.22
CA HIS A 123 2.26 11.88 -4.53
C HIS A 123 3.79 11.76 -4.54
N SER A 124 4.44 11.95 -3.40
CA SER A 124 5.89 11.85 -3.22
C SER A 124 6.37 10.41 -3.01
N ILE A 125 5.46 9.43 -2.90
CA ILE A 125 5.79 8.03 -2.63
C ILE A 125 5.56 7.20 -3.89
N GLN A 126 6.58 6.45 -4.28
CA GLN A 126 6.57 5.53 -5.41
C GLN A 126 6.82 4.12 -4.88
N ILE A 127 5.81 3.24 -4.99
CA ILE A 127 5.93 1.82 -4.65
C ILE A 127 6.55 1.11 -5.85
N MET A 128 7.75 0.54 -5.66
CA MET A 128 8.49 -0.12 -6.73
C MET A 128 8.19 -1.62 -6.78
N LYS A 129 8.19 -2.27 -5.62
CA LYS A 129 7.96 -3.71 -5.49
C LYS A 129 7.25 -4.02 -4.18
N VAL A 130 6.33 -4.97 -4.22
CA VAL A 130 5.67 -5.54 -3.04
C VAL A 130 5.68 -7.05 -3.17
N GLU A 131 6.15 -7.74 -2.14
CA GLU A 131 6.33 -9.19 -2.13
C GLU A 131 5.96 -9.79 -0.77
N GLU A 132 5.36 -10.98 -0.76
CA GLU A 132 5.16 -11.78 0.45
C GLU A 132 6.51 -12.40 0.88
N ILE A 133 6.84 -12.29 2.16
CA ILE A 133 8.12 -12.71 2.73
C ILE A 133 7.88 -13.78 3.81
N ALA A 134 8.62 -14.88 3.69
CA ALA A 134 8.66 -15.92 4.72
C ALA A 134 9.23 -15.39 6.04
N ALA A 135 8.73 -15.88 7.18
CA ALA A 135 9.12 -15.39 8.51
C ALA A 135 10.65 -15.34 8.75
N SER A 136 11.38 -16.35 8.26
CA SER A 136 12.85 -16.44 8.39
C SER A 136 13.61 -15.33 7.66
N LYS A 137 13.03 -14.73 6.62
CA LYS A 137 13.65 -13.66 5.82
C LYS A 137 13.26 -12.25 6.28
N CYS A 138 12.38 -12.13 7.27
CA CYS A 138 12.01 -10.82 7.82
C CYS A 138 13.18 -10.18 8.58
N ARG A 139 13.41 -8.89 8.33
CA ARG A 139 14.53 -8.12 8.88
C ARG A 139 14.09 -7.16 9.99
N ARG A 140 12.82 -6.74 10.02
CA ARG A 140 12.37 -5.70 10.96
C ARG A 140 11.96 -6.33 12.30
N PRO A 141 12.57 -5.93 13.44
CA PRO A 141 12.27 -6.52 14.75
C PRO A 141 10.80 -6.35 15.14
N ALA A 142 10.18 -5.23 14.76
CA ALA A 142 8.75 -4.98 14.97
C ALA A 142 7.82 -6.00 14.28
N VAL A 143 8.26 -6.64 13.19
CA VAL A 143 7.53 -7.72 12.53
C VAL A 143 7.92 -9.07 13.14
N LYS A 144 9.23 -9.29 13.39
CA LYS A 144 9.76 -10.54 13.95
C LYS A 144 9.22 -10.87 15.34
N GLN A 145 8.93 -9.88 16.18
CA GLN A 145 8.37 -10.13 17.52
C GLN A 145 7.02 -10.86 17.49
N PHE A 146 6.29 -10.80 16.37
CA PHE A 146 5.02 -11.50 16.19
C PHE A 146 5.18 -12.93 15.64
N HIS A 147 6.41 -13.41 15.45
CA HIS A 147 6.71 -14.75 14.93
C HIS A 147 6.96 -15.73 16.07
N ASP A 148 5.95 -15.90 16.93
CA ASP A 148 5.97 -16.86 18.02
C ASP A 148 4.66 -17.67 18.04
N SER A 149 4.80 -18.99 18.03
CA SER A 149 3.68 -19.94 18.08
C SER A 149 2.93 -19.94 19.42
N LYS A 150 3.60 -19.52 20.51
CA LYS A 150 3.05 -19.45 21.87
C LYS A 150 2.82 -18.00 22.31
N ILE A 151 2.71 -17.08 21.35
CA ILE A 151 2.58 -15.65 21.64
C ILE A 151 1.40 -15.37 22.57
N LYS A 152 1.68 -14.66 23.66
CA LYS A 152 0.70 -14.29 24.67
C LYS A 152 1.00 -12.89 25.17
N PHE A 153 -0.02 -12.03 25.20
CA PHE A 153 0.10 -10.68 25.73
C PHE A 153 -1.22 -10.24 26.36
N PRO A 154 -1.19 -9.56 27.53
CA PRO A 154 -2.37 -8.90 28.07
C PRO A 154 -2.64 -7.58 27.33
N LEU A 155 -3.84 -7.02 27.52
CA LEU A 155 -4.15 -5.63 27.16
C LEU A 155 -4.16 -4.79 28.45
N PRO A 156 -3.02 -4.23 28.87
CA PRO A 156 -2.82 -3.75 30.25
C PRO A 156 -3.69 -2.54 30.62
N HIS A 157 -4.01 -1.68 29.65
CA HIS A 157 -4.80 -0.48 29.88
C HIS A 157 -5.88 -0.32 28.80
N ARG A 158 -7.14 -0.58 29.16
CA ARG A 158 -8.28 -0.51 28.23
C ARG A 158 -9.04 0.81 28.44
N VAL A 159 -8.79 1.78 27.56
CA VAL A 159 -9.47 3.08 27.59
C VAL A 159 -10.95 2.92 27.23
N LEU A 160 -11.84 3.45 28.06
CA LEU A 160 -13.27 3.53 27.76
C LEU A 160 -13.49 4.44 26.54
N ARG A 161 -13.99 3.87 25.44
CA ARG A 161 -14.30 4.61 24.21
C ARG A 161 -15.65 5.33 24.27
N ARG A 162 -16.64 4.77 24.97
CA ARG A 162 -17.99 5.35 25.09
C ARG A 162 -18.07 6.38 26.23
N GLN A 163 -17.31 7.46 26.10
CA GLN A 163 -17.20 8.50 27.14
C GLN A 163 -18.46 9.36 27.29
N HIS A 164 -19.35 9.34 26.29
CA HIS A 164 -20.58 10.14 26.28
C HIS A 164 -21.85 9.31 26.49
N LYS A 165 -21.72 8.02 26.83
CA LYS A 165 -22.85 7.11 27.07
C LYS A 165 -22.54 6.20 28.27
N PRO A 166 -22.86 6.63 29.51
CA PRO A 166 -23.44 7.93 29.87
C PRO A 166 -22.41 9.06 29.85
N ARG A 167 -22.87 10.31 29.66
CA ARG A 167 -22.00 11.50 29.71
C ARG A 167 -21.65 11.91 31.15
N PHE A 168 -22.55 11.63 32.08
CA PHE A 168 -22.37 11.85 33.52
C PHE A 168 -22.68 10.55 34.24
N THR A 169 -21.84 10.17 35.19
CA THR A 169 -21.99 8.95 35.99
C THR A 169 -21.34 9.17 37.35
N THR A 170 -21.85 8.49 38.37
CA THR A 170 -21.29 8.53 39.73
C THR A 170 -20.11 7.59 39.91
N LYS A 171 -19.95 6.60 39.01
CA LYS A 171 -18.89 5.59 39.07
C LYS A 171 -17.73 5.96 38.13
N ARG A 172 -16.50 5.93 38.65
CA ARG A 172 -15.29 6.10 37.83
C ARG A 172 -15.10 4.90 36.88
N PRO A 173 -14.58 5.12 35.65
CA PRO A 173 -14.34 4.03 34.71
C PRO A 173 -13.22 3.11 35.21
N ASN A 174 -13.43 1.80 35.14
CA ASN A 174 -12.38 0.82 35.31
C ASN A 174 -11.65 0.59 33.97
N THR A 175 -10.32 0.50 34.01
CA THR A 175 -9.45 0.29 32.85
C THR A 175 -8.67 -1.03 32.88
N PHE A 176 -8.79 -1.82 33.96
CA PHE A 176 -8.18 -3.13 34.14
C PHE A 176 -9.24 -4.24 34.03
N TYR A 177 -9.06 -5.16 33.06
CA TYR A 177 -9.97 -6.27 32.75
C TYR A 177 -9.20 -7.51 32.30
#